data_AF-A0A5R8NYV0-F1
#
_entry.id   AF-A0A5R8NYV0-F1
#
_cell.length_a   1.000
_cell.length_b   1.000
_cell.length_c   1.000
_cell.angle_alpha   90.00
_cell.angle_beta   90.00
_cell.angle_gamma   90.00
#
_symmetry.space_group_name_H-M   'P 1'
#
loop_
_entity.id
_entity.type
_entity.pdbx_description
1 polymer ?
#
loop_
_entity_poly.entity_id
_entity_poly.type
_entity_poly.pdbx_seq_one_letter_code
_entity_poly.pdbx_strand_id
1 'polypeptide(L)'
;MHTIVKSLIAGAAGTSALNLATYLDMAIRARAASTTPQQTVERLAGLADVDLGHDERAGHRKEALGALTGYATGAGAALCYGLLWSRRRPSWPAGVGALTALAMAGSNVPMTVLGVTDPREWPASSWISDVVPHLAYGLTAYVAYELLRSSPR
;
A
#
# COMPACT_ATOMS: atom_id res chain seq x y z
N MET A 1 3.61 24.44 -1.50
CA MET A 1 3.96 23.06 -1.89
C MET A 1 3.18 22.59 -3.13
N HIS A 2 3.84 21.95 -4.09
CA HIS A 2 3.21 21.31 -5.26
C HIS A 2 2.35 20.10 -4.85
N THR A 3 1.28 19.80 -5.58
CA THR A 3 0.39 18.64 -5.34
C THR A 3 1.17 17.34 -5.19
N ILE A 4 2.18 17.13 -6.04
CA ILE A 4 3.05 15.94 -6.00
C ILE A 4 3.72 15.80 -4.62
N VAL A 5 4.36 16.85 -4.12
CA VAL A 5 5.06 16.81 -2.81
C VAL A 5 4.08 16.51 -1.68
N LYS A 6 2.89 17.15 -1.69
CA LYS A 6 1.85 16.91 -0.69
C LYS A 6 1.39 15.45 -0.71
N SER A 7 1.15 14.91 -1.90
CA SER A 7 0.77 13.51 -2.10
C SER A 7 1.85 12.54 -1.62
N LEU A 8 3.13 12.80 -1.91
CA LEU A 8 4.22 11.92 -1.48
C LEU A 8 4.35 11.91 0.05
N ILE A 9 4.27 13.08 0.71
CA ILE A 9 4.28 13.16 2.18
C ILE A 9 3.06 12.44 2.77
N ALA A 10 1.87 12.66 2.20
CA ALA A 10 0.65 11.99 2.62
C ALA A 10 0.74 10.46 2.47
N GLY A 11 1.28 9.99 1.34
CA GLY A 11 1.53 8.57 1.09
C GLY A 11 2.50 7.97 2.10
N ALA A 12 3.61 8.66 2.41
CA ALA A 12 4.57 8.21 3.42
C ALA A 12 3.93 8.12 4.83
N ALA A 13 3.11 9.10 5.21
CA ALA A 13 2.39 9.09 6.48
C ALA A 13 1.37 7.93 6.53
N GLY A 14 0.61 7.72 5.45
CA GLY A 14 -0.30 6.60 5.29
C GLY A 14 0.40 5.24 5.40
N THR A 15 1.49 5.04 4.66
CA THR A 15 2.26 3.79 4.69
C THR A 15 2.86 3.52 6.07
N SER A 16 3.27 4.57 6.79
CA SER A 16 3.74 4.42 8.17
C SER A 16 2.63 3.90 9.10
N ALA A 17 1.42 4.45 9.00
CA ALA A 17 0.26 3.99 9.77
C ALA A 17 -0.16 2.56 9.40
N LEU A 18 -0.13 2.21 8.10
CA LEU A 18 -0.37 0.86 7.61
C LEU A 18 0.62 -0.12 8.23
N ASN A 19 1.91 0.17 8.14
CA ASN A 19 2.95 -0.72 8.66
C ASN A 19 2.82 -0.89 10.18
N LEU A 20 2.51 0.19 10.91
CA LEU A 20 2.26 0.10 12.36
C LEU A 20 1.08 -0.83 12.67
N ALA A 21 -0.04 -0.69 11.94
CA ALA A 21 -1.21 -1.56 12.11
C ALA A 21 -0.87 -3.03 11.79
N THR A 22 -0.13 -3.28 10.72
CA THR A 22 0.32 -4.62 10.31
C THR A 22 1.23 -5.25 11.35
N TYR A 23 2.23 -4.54 11.85
CA TYR A 23 3.15 -5.06 12.86
C TYR A 23 2.47 -5.27 14.21
N LEU A 24 1.51 -4.41 14.58
CA LEU A 24 0.71 -4.60 15.79
C LEU A 24 -0.15 -5.87 15.69
N ASP A 25 -0.78 -6.11 14.54
CA ASP A 25 -1.53 -7.35 14.27
C ASP A 25 -0.62 -8.59 14.36
N MET A 26 0.58 -8.52 13.77
CA MET A 26 1.58 -9.60 13.88
C MET A 26 2.01 -9.86 15.32
N ALA A 27 2.26 -8.81 16.10
CA ALA A 27 2.69 -8.92 17.49
C ALA A 27 1.58 -9.49 18.40
N ILE A 28 0.33 -9.03 18.23
CA ILE A 28 -0.81 -9.49 19.05
C ILE A 28 -1.20 -10.93 18.70
N ARG A 29 -1.25 -11.27 17.41
CA ARG A 29 -1.69 -12.60 16.94
C ARG A 29 -0.55 -13.62 16.82
N ALA A 30 0.70 -13.20 17.08
CA ALA A 30 1.91 -14.00 16.90
C ALA A 30 1.99 -14.70 15.53
N ARG A 31 1.51 -14.02 14.47
CA ARG A 31 1.54 -14.57 13.11
C ARG A 31 2.78 -14.13 12.35
N ALA A 32 3.21 -14.96 11.39
CA ALA A 32 4.29 -14.61 10.47
C ALA A 32 3.91 -13.42 9.55
N ALA A 33 4.95 -12.77 9.01
CA ALA A 33 4.79 -11.81 7.92
C ALA A 33 4.23 -12.51 6.68
N SER A 34 3.51 -11.75 5.85
CA SER A 34 3.03 -12.29 4.56
C SER A 34 4.20 -12.50 3.60
N THR A 35 4.15 -13.59 2.85
CA THR A 35 5.08 -13.89 1.74
C THR A 35 4.53 -13.51 0.36
N THR A 36 3.28 -13.01 0.30
CA THR A 36 2.61 -12.60 -0.95
C THR A 36 3.40 -11.53 -1.73
N PRO A 37 4.01 -10.50 -1.10
CA PRO A 37 4.85 -9.54 -1.83
C PRO A 37 6.07 -10.19 -2.50
N GLN A 38 6.75 -11.12 -1.82
CA GLN A 38 7.91 -11.85 -2.34
C GLN A 38 7.52 -12.73 -3.53
N GLN A 39 6.38 -13.44 -3.44
CA GLN A 39 5.83 -14.23 -4.53
C GLN A 39 5.45 -13.35 -5.73
N THR A 40 4.94 -12.15 -5.48
CA THR A 40 4.62 -11.17 -6.53
C THR A 40 5.86 -10.68 -7.25
N VAL A 41 6.92 -10.34 -6.50
CA VAL A 41 8.23 -9.99 -7.07
C VAL A 41 8.79 -11.14 -7.89
N GLU A 42 8.70 -12.37 -7.41
CA GLU A 42 9.15 -13.56 -8.12
C GLU A 42 8.44 -13.74 -9.46
N ARG A 43 7.11 -13.58 -9.48
CA ARG A 43 6.33 -13.62 -10.73
C ARG A 43 6.71 -12.49 -11.69
N LEU A 44 6.85 -11.27 -11.19
CA LEU A 44 7.25 -10.12 -12.01
C LEU A 44 8.66 -10.28 -12.58
N ALA A 45 9.60 -10.76 -11.78
CA ALA A 45 10.97 -11.01 -12.22
C ALA A 45 11.02 -12.09 -13.31
N GLY A 46 10.22 -13.16 -13.17
CA GLY A 46 10.08 -14.17 -14.22
C GLY A 46 9.48 -13.63 -15.53
N LEU A 47 8.53 -12.68 -15.45
CA LEU A 47 7.95 -12.03 -16.64
C LEU A 47 8.92 -11.05 -17.30
N ALA A 48 9.79 -10.41 -16.51
CA ALA A 48 10.75 -9.43 -16.98
C ALA A 48 12.12 -10.03 -17.34
N ASP A 49 12.29 -11.34 -17.21
CA ASP A 49 13.56 -12.06 -17.36
C ASP A 49 14.70 -11.46 -16.50
N VAL A 50 14.35 -11.06 -15.27
CA VAL A 50 15.30 -10.46 -14.31
C VAL A 50 15.80 -11.55 -13.36
N ASP A 51 17.11 -11.83 -13.39
CA ASP A 51 17.74 -12.74 -12.45
C ASP A 51 17.85 -12.11 -11.05
N LEU A 52 17.09 -12.65 -10.10
CA LEU A 52 17.14 -12.27 -8.69
C LEU A 52 18.30 -12.95 -7.94
N GLY A 53 19.12 -13.76 -8.60
CA GLY A 53 20.17 -14.55 -7.97
C GLY A 53 19.62 -15.86 -7.41
N HIS A 54 20.40 -16.54 -6.58
CA HIS A 54 20.10 -17.89 -6.12
C HIS A 54 20.09 -17.94 -4.59
N ASP A 55 19.46 -18.97 -4.03
CA ASP A 55 19.41 -19.28 -2.59
C ASP A 55 18.97 -18.07 -1.74
N GLU A 56 19.64 -17.84 -0.61
CA GLU A 56 19.34 -16.77 0.34
C GLU A 56 19.39 -15.37 -0.29
N ARG A 57 20.27 -15.14 -1.28
CA ARG A 57 20.37 -13.84 -1.96
C ARG A 57 19.11 -13.50 -2.73
N ALA A 58 18.50 -14.50 -3.37
CA ALA A 58 17.21 -14.33 -4.04
C ALA A 58 16.12 -14.01 -3.01
N GLY A 59 16.13 -14.69 -1.87
CA GLY A 59 15.22 -14.42 -0.75
C GLY A 59 15.29 -12.96 -0.27
N HIS A 60 16.48 -12.47 0.06
CA HIS A 60 16.68 -11.09 0.53
C HIS A 60 16.26 -10.04 -0.51
N ARG A 61 16.52 -10.29 -1.80
CA ARG A 61 16.10 -9.39 -2.88
C ARG A 61 14.58 -9.39 -3.06
N LYS A 62 13.94 -10.55 -3.01
CA LYS A 62 12.46 -10.67 -3.07
C LYS A 62 11.82 -9.92 -1.91
N GLU A 63 12.37 -10.03 -0.71
CA GLU A 63 11.90 -9.29 0.47
C GLU A 63 12.04 -7.78 0.30
N ALA A 64 13.24 -7.31 -0.07
CA ALA A 64 13.50 -5.89 -0.26
C ALA A 64 12.63 -5.27 -1.37
N LEU A 65 12.51 -5.96 -2.51
CA LEU A 65 11.65 -5.53 -3.61
C LEU A 65 10.16 -5.57 -3.23
N GLY A 66 9.74 -6.55 -2.44
CA GLY A 66 8.39 -6.63 -1.89
C GLY A 66 8.06 -5.40 -1.04
N ALA A 67 9.00 -5.01 -0.16
CA ALA A 67 8.84 -3.79 0.63
C ALA A 67 8.81 -2.52 -0.27
N LEU A 68 9.72 -2.40 -1.24
CA LEU A 68 9.78 -1.25 -2.15
C LEU A 68 8.50 -1.09 -2.97
N THR A 69 7.94 -2.18 -3.48
CA THR A 69 6.66 -2.15 -4.20
C THR A 69 5.51 -1.72 -3.28
N GLY A 70 5.50 -2.13 -2.02
CA GLY A 70 4.56 -1.62 -1.01
C GLY A 70 4.65 -0.10 -0.82
N TYR A 71 5.86 0.45 -0.70
CA TYR A 71 6.07 1.91 -0.63
C TYR A 71 5.64 2.61 -1.93
N ALA A 72 5.95 2.03 -3.10
CA ALA A 72 5.54 2.56 -4.39
C ALA A 72 4.00 2.61 -4.52
N THR A 73 3.31 1.54 -4.09
CA THR A 73 1.84 1.49 -4.02
C THR A 73 1.28 2.59 -3.12
N GLY A 74 1.83 2.76 -1.92
CA GLY A 74 1.40 3.80 -0.99
C GLY A 74 1.63 5.22 -1.52
N ALA A 75 2.77 5.48 -2.15
CA ALA A 75 3.03 6.77 -2.80
C ALA A 75 2.11 6.99 -4.01
N GLY A 76 1.93 5.96 -4.84
CA GLY A 76 1.09 5.98 -6.04
C GLY A 76 -0.38 6.24 -5.72
N ALA A 77 -0.94 5.58 -4.70
CA ALA A 77 -2.31 5.79 -4.27
C ALA A 77 -2.56 7.26 -3.84
N ALA A 78 -1.67 7.84 -3.03
CA ALA A 78 -1.77 9.23 -2.60
C ALA A 78 -1.54 10.23 -3.75
N LEU A 79 -0.70 9.88 -4.72
CA LEU A 79 -0.48 10.69 -5.93
C LEU A 79 -1.73 10.69 -6.81
N CYS A 80 -2.30 9.51 -7.11
CA CYS A 80 -3.56 9.38 -7.84
C CYS A 80 -4.67 10.19 -7.16
N TYR A 81 -4.81 10.06 -5.85
CA TYR A 81 -5.77 10.85 -5.08
C TYR A 81 -5.52 12.36 -5.21
N GLY A 82 -4.29 12.81 -4.98
CA GLY A 82 -3.95 14.24 -5.05
C GLY A 82 -4.17 14.83 -6.44
N LEU A 83 -3.88 14.09 -7.52
CA LEU A 83 -4.12 14.52 -8.89
C LEU A 83 -5.62 14.64 -9.20
N LEU A 84 -6.39 13.60 -8.87
CA LEU A 84 -7.85 13.53 -9.13
C LEU A 84 -8.64 14.56 -8.33
N TRP A 85 -8.24 14.83 -7.08
CA TRP A 85 -8.94 15.73 -6.16
C TRP A 85 -8.16 17.02 -5.83
N SER A 86 -7.15 17.39 -6.64
CA SER A 86 -6.39 18.64 -6.44
C SER A 86 -7.28 19.89 -6.39
N ARG A 87 -8.33 19.93 -7.22
CA ARG A 87 -9.25 21.08 -7.36
C ARG A 87 -10.57 20.91 -6.59
N ARG A 88 -10.85 19.73 -6.03
CA ARG A 88 -12.07 19.43 -5.28
C ARG A 88 -11.74 19.08 -3.82
N ARG A 89 -12.67 19.29 -2.90
CA ARG A 89 -12.52 18.85 -1.51
C ARG A 89 -13.60 17.80 -1.25
N PRO A 90 -13.32 16.51 -1.48
CA PRO A 90 -14.26 15.46 -1.11
C PRO A 90 -14.53 15.53 0.41
N SER A 91 -15.71 15.09 0.83
CA SER A 91 -16.00 14.95 2.26
C SER A 91 -15.02 13.98 2.92
N TRP A 92 -14.82 14.10 4.23
CA TRP A 92 -13.90 13.25 4.97
C TRP A 92 -14.13 11.74 4.73
N PRO A 93 -15.37 11.19 4.80
CA PRO A 93 -15.59 9.77 4.53
C PRO A 93 -15.23 9.37 3.09
N ALA A 94 -15.54 10.23 2.11
CA ALA A 94 -15.28 9.95 0.71
C ALA A 94 -13.78 9.97 0.41
N GLY A 95 -13.03 10.91 0.97
CA GLY A 95 -11.59 11.00 0.77
C GLY A 95 -10.81 9.86 1.42
N VAL A 96 -11.17 9.52 2.67
CA VAL A 96 -10.61 8.35 3.37
C VAL A 96 -10.93 7.07 2.60
N GLY A 97 -12.19 6.87 2.20
CA GLY A 97 -12.60 5.71 1.42
C GLY A 97 -11.86 5.59 0.08
N ALA A 98 -11.69 6.70 -0.63
CA ALA A 98 -10.95 6.72 -1.90
C ALA A 98 -9.48 6.33 -1.73
N LEU A 99 -8.78 6.88 -0.73
CA LEU A 99 -7.37 6.53 -0.47
C LEU A 99 -7.22 5.08 -0.02
N THR A 100 -8.10 4.59 0.85
CA THR A 100 -8.15 3.17 1.24
C THR A 100 -8.33 2.29 0.01
N ALA A 101 -9.33 2.59 -0.82
CA ALA A 101 -9.63 1.80 -2.02
C ALA A 101 -8.48 1.83 -3.04
N LEU A 102 -7.85 2.98 -3.25
CA LEU A 102 -6.69 3.10 -4.14
C LEU A 102 -5.50 2.27 -3.64
N ALA A 103 -5.23 2.29 -2.34
CA ALA A 103 -4.15 1.50 -1.77
C ALA A 103 -4.45 -0.01 -1.85
N MET A 104 -5.66 -0.43 -1.49
CA MET A 104 -6.10 -1.84 -1.61
C MET A 104 -6.07 -2.32 -3.06
N ALA A 105 -6.52 -1.50 -4.01
CA ALA A 105 -6.48 -1.87 -5.42
C ALA A 105 -5.03 -1.96 -5.91
N GLY A 106 -4.18 -1.00 -5.55
CA GLY A 106 -2.78 -0.98 -5.94
C GLY A 106 -1.96 -2.14 -5.37
N SER A 107 -2.31 -2.65 -4.19
CA SER A 107 -1.70 -3.85 -3.63
C SER A 107 -2.29 -5.12 -4.24
N ASN A 108 -3.62 -5.27 -4.25
CA ASN A 108 -4.27 -6.54 -4.56
C ASN A 108 -4.42 -6.83 -6.06
N VAL A 109 -4.72 -5.84 -6.91
CA VAL A 109 -4.98 -6.08 -8.33
C VAL A 109 -3.79 -6.71 -9.04
N PRO A 110 -2.54 -6.20 -8.90
CA PRO A 110 -1.39 -6.83 -9.54
C PRO A 110 -1.18 -8.28 -9.07
N MET A 111 -1.34 -8.53 -7.77
CA MET A 111 -1.19 -9.87 -7.19
C MET A 111 -2.25 -10.84 -7.71
N THR A 112 -3.48 -10.37 -7.88
CA THR A 112 -4.57 -11.18 -8.45
C THR A 112 -4.36 -11.46 -9.93
N VAL A 113 -3.95 -10.47 -10.72
CA VAL A 113 -3.64 -10.66 -12.15
C VAL A 113 -2.49 -11.65 -12.34
N LEU A 114 -1.50 -11.63 -11.45
CA LEU A 114 -0.36 -12.56 -11.47
C LEU A 114 -0.69 -13.95 -10.89
N GLY A 115 -1.93 -14.18 -10.42
CA GLY A 115 -2.35 -15.44 -9.83
C GLY A 115 -1.67 -15.76 -8.49
N VAL A 116 -1.18 -14.74 -7.78
CA VAL A 116 -0.56 -14.87 -6.45
C VAL A 116 -1.63 -14.94 -5.35
N THR A 117 -2.79 -14.33 -5.58
CA THR A 117 -3.89 -14.32 -4.61
C THR A 117 -5.26 -14.20 -5.30
N ASP A 118 -6.32 -14.73 -4.69
CA ASP A 118 -7.70 -14.49 -5.12
C ASP A 118 -8.56 -13.99 -3.94
N PRO A 119 -8.91 -12.68 -3.90
CA PRO A 119 -9.76 -12.11 -2.85
C PRO A 119 -11.13 -12.77 -2.70
N ARG A 120 -11.61 -13.47 -3.74
CA ARG A 120 -12.89 -14.21 -3.73
C ARG A 120 -12.84 -15.46 -2.85
N GLU A 121 -11.65 -16.00 -2.64
CA GLU A 121 -11.42 -17.21 -1.84
C GLU A 121 -10.93 -16.89 -0.42
N TRP A 122 -10.73 -15.61 -0.10
CA TRP A 122 -10.19 -15.21 1.19
C TRP A 122 -11.14 -15.52 2.35
N PRO A 123 -10.63 -16.11 3.45
CA PRO A 123 -11.39 -16.16 4.68
C PRO A 123 -11.60 -14.75 5.25
N ALA A 124 -12.64 -14.58 6.06
CA ALA A 124 -12.97 -13.29 6.68
C ALA A 124 -11.79 -12.70 7.48
N SER A 125 -10.96 -13.55 8.11
CA SER A 125 -9.75 -13.11 8.83
C SER A 125 -8.74 -12.43 7.91
N SER A 126 -8.52 -12.94 6.70
CA SER A 126 -7.64 -12.33 5.70
C SER A 126 -8.19 -11.00 5.22
N TRP A 127 -9.51 -10.91 4.98
CA TRP A 127 -10.16 -9.64 4.66
C TRP A 127 -9.96 -8.59 5.76
N ILE A 128 -10.10 -8.96 7.03
CA ILE A 128 -9.88 -8.04 8.15
C ILE A 128 -8.41 -7.60 8.22
N SER A 129 -7.48 -8.55 8.11
CA SER A 129 -6.04 -8.27 8.14
C SER A 129 -5.57 -7.45 6.93
N ASP A 130 -6.35 -7.40 5.85
CA ASP A 130 -6.11 -6.51 4.70
C ASP A 130 -6.77 -5.14 4.88
N VAL A 131 -8.07 -5.10 5.17
CA VAL A 131 -8.86 -3.86 5.23
C VAL A 131 -8.39 -2.94 6.36
N VAL A 132 -8.06 -3.48 7.54
CA VAL A 132 -7.72 -2.66 8.72
C VAL A 132 -6.44 -1.82 8.50
N PRO A 133 -5.31 -2.39 8.06
CA PRO A 133 -4.12 -1.59 7.74
C PRO A 133 -4.36 -0.59 6.60
N HIS A 134 -5.16 -0.94 5.58
CA HIS A 134 -5.47 -0.03 4.49
C HIS A 134 -6.40 1.13 4.91
N LEU A 135 -7.31 0.91 5.87
CA LEU A 135 -8.09 1.99 6.48
C LEU A 135 -7.19 2.93 7.30
N ALA A 136 -6.21 2.39 8.04
CA ALA A 136 -5.23 3.19 8.75
C ALA A 136 -4.39 4.04 7.77
N TYR A 137 -4.02 3.48 6.61
CA TYR A 137 -3.43 4.22 5.50
C TYR A 137 -4.35 5.36 5.05
N GLY A 138 -5.59 5.04 4.66
CA GLY A 138 -6.49 6.01 4.04
C GLY A 138 -6.83 7.18 4.97
N LEU A 139 -7.04 6.90 6.26
CA LEU A 139 -7.27 7.91 7.28
C LEU A 139 -6.08 8.85 7.42
N THR A 140 -4.88 8.28 7.62
CA THR A 140 -3.67 9.06 7.90
C THR A 140 -3.23 9.85 6.67
N ALA A 141 -3.25 9.23 5.49
CA ALA A 141 -2.93 9.89 4.23
C ALA A 141 -3.90 11.04 3.93
N TYR A 142 -5.20 10.85 4.16
CA TYR A 142 -6.20 11.91 3.95
C TYR A 142 -5.93 13.11 4.85
N VAL A 143 -5.74 12.86 6.16
CA VAL A 143 -5.47 13.92 7.15
C VAL A 143 -4.18 14.66 6.79
N ALA A 144 -3.09 13.94 6.50
CA ALA A 144 -1.83 14.54 6.11
C ALA A 144 -1.96 15.40 4.85
N TYR A 145 -2.67 14.90 3.83
CA TYR A 145 -2.89 15.65 2.59
C TYR A 145 -3.67 16.94 2.83
N GLU A 146 -4.78 16.90 3.58
CA GLU A 146 -5.62 18.07 3.83
C GLU A 146 -4.94 19.11 4.75
N LEU A 147 -4.09 18.68 5.70
CA LEU A 147 -3.24 19.58 6.48
C LEU A 147 -2.26 20.34 5.58
N LEU A 148 -1.51 19.62 4.73
CA LEU A 148 -0.56 20.21 3.78
C LEU A 148 -1.26 21.04 2.69
N ARG A 149 -2.52 20.72 2.39
CA ARG A 149 -3.37 21.50 1.48
C ARG A 149 -3.73 22.85 2.08
N SER A 150 -3.94 22.90 3.39
CA SER A 150 -4.44 24.07 4.11
C SER A 150 -3.35 25.01 4.63
N SER A 151 -2.07 24.58 4.64
CA SER A 151 -0.94 25.45 4.99
C SER A 151 -0.86 26.68 4.06
N PRO A 152 -0.82 27.91 4.62
CA PRO A 152 -0.54 29.12 3.86
C PRO A 152 0.81 28.99 3.12
N ARG A 153 0.88 29.55 1.91
CA ARG A 153 2.14 29.62 1.15
C ARG A 153 3.08 30.63 1.77
#